data_AF-A0A1G1DZE9-F1
#
_entry.id   AF-A0A1G1DZE9-F1
#
_cell.length_a   1.000
_cell.length_b   1.000
_cell.length_c   1.000
_cell.angle_alpha   90.00
_cell.angle_beta   90.00
_cell.angle_gamma   90.00
#
_symmetry.space_group_name_H-M   'P 1'
#
loop_
_entity.id
_entity.type
_entity.pdbx_description
1 polymer ?
#
loop_
_entity_poly.entity_id
_entity_poly.type
_entity_poly.pdbx_seq_one_letter_code
_entity_poly.pdbx_strand_id
1 'polypeptide(L)'
;MTRKNPFAQYEEWGEEKVRHLLATGRIQPGSESHNKMSSWLKLLDDKRTVVQAVRAETREEETLSISRKALQASEEANSIASKARFEARQANIIAIIAMILSGIIAIIATSDKLILFLQGLGIVSL
;
A
#
# COMPACT_ATOMS: atom_id res chain seq x y z
N MET A 1 -7.38 -28.75 54.92
CA MET A 1 -8.42 -27.90 54.30
C MET A 1 -7.77 -27.00 53.25
N THR A 2 -7.87 -27.35 51.98
CA THR A 2 -7.35 -26.54 50.87
C THR A 2 -8.19 -25.27 50.74
N ARG A 3 -7.59 -24.09 50.96
CA ARG A 3 -8.24 -22.80 50.70
C ARG A 3 -8.57 -22.74 49.20
N LYS A 4 -9.86 -22.79 48.85
CA LYS A 4 -10.31 -22.58 47.46
C LYS A 4 -9.89 -21.17 47.01
N ASN A 5 -9.27 -21.08 45.84
CA ASN A 5 -8.87 -19.79 45.25
C ASN A 5 -10.15 -18.99 44.92
N PRO A 6 -10.37 -17.81 45.52
CA PRO A 6 -11.57 -17.01 45.28
C PRO A 6 -11.69 -16.55 43.82
N PHE A 7 -10.58 -16.43 43.09
CA PHE A 7 -10.62 -16.02 41.68
C PHE A 7 -11.18 -17.10 40.75
N ALA A 8 -10.98 -18.38 41.06
CA ALA A 8 -11.57 -19.47 40.30
C ALA A 8 -13.11 -19.46 40.40
N GLN A 9 -13.63 -19.06 41.57
CA GLN A 9 -15.07 -18.89 41.77
C GLN A 9 -15.61 -17.68 40.98
N TYR A 10 -14.86 -16.59 40.91
CA TYR A 10 -15.26 -15.41 40.11
C TYR A 10 -15.23 -15.69 38.62
N GLU A 11 -14.28 -16.50 38.16
CA GLU A 11 -14.19 -16.98 36.79
C GLU A 11 -15.39 -17.85 36.41
N GLU A 12 -15.80 -18.77 37.29
CA GLU A 12 -17.02 -19.58 37.12
C GLU A 12 -18.30 -18.73 37.08
N TRP A 13 -18.34 -17.64 37.85
CA TRP A 13 -19.48 -16.72 37.86
C TRP A 13 -19.56 -15.82 36.63
N GLY A 14 -18.43 -15.56 35.98
CA GLY A 14 -18.34 -14.65 34.85
C GLY A 14 -18.31 -13.18 35.26
N GLU A 15 -17.72 -12.36 34.40
CA GLU A 15 -17.47 -10.94 34.66
C GLU A 15 -18.75 -10.14 34.94
N GLU A 16 -19.80 -10.39 34.16
CA GLU A 16 -21.06 -9.64 34.25
C GLU A 16 -21.73 -9.83 35.61
N LYS A 17 -21.71 -11.06 36.13
CA LYS A 17 -22.25 -11.38 37.45
C LYS A 17 -21.45 -10.74 38.57
N VAL A 18 -20.12 -10.72 38.46
CA VAL A 18 -19.24 -10.06 39.44
C VAL A 18 -19.44 -8.54 39.43
N ARG A 19 -19.54 -7.92 38.25
CA ARG A 19 -19.87 -6.48 38.12
C ARG A 19 -21.24 -6.18 38.74
N HIS A 20 -22.24 -7.01 38.47
CA HIS A 20 -23.58 -6.85 39.05
C HIS A 20 -23.59 -6.98 40.59
N LEU A 21 -22.83 -7.94 41.15
CA LEU A 21 -22.73 -8.11 42.62
C LEU A 21 -22.06 -6.91 43.30
N LEU A 22 -21.06 -6.30 42.66
CA LEU A 22 -20.45 -5.06 43.15
C LEU A 22 -21.40 -3.86 43.01
N ALA A 23 -22.09 -3.74 41.86
CA ALA A 23 -23.00 -2.62 41.58
C ALA A 23 -24.26 -2.63 42.47
N THR A 24 -24.75 -3.81 42.83
CA THR A 24 -25.94 -3.95 43.70
C THR A 24 -25.69 -3.61 45.17
N GLY A 25 -24.44 -3.33 45.57
CA GLY A 25 -24.10 -2.96 46.95
C GLY A 25 -24.32 -4.09 47.98
N ARG A 26 -24.60 -5.32 47.54
CA ARG A 26 -24.77 -6.49 48.41
C ARG A 26 -23.49 -6.88 49.15
N ILE A 27 -22.35 -6.40 48.65
CA ILE A 27 -21.04 -6.59 49.25
C ILE A 27 -20.57 -5.22 49.74
N GLN A 28 -20.24 -5.12 51.02
CA GLN A 28 -19.80 -3.87 51.62
C GLN A 28 -18.52 -3.35 50.94
N PRO A 29 -18.50 -2.09 50.47
CA PRO A 29 -17.29 -1.46 49.94
C PRO A 29 -16.15 -1.52 50.97
N GLY A 30 -14.96 -1.89 50.50
CA GLY A 30 -13.76 -2.03 51.35
C GLY A 30 -13.65 -3.37 52.09
N SER A 31 -14.68 -4.22 52.09
CA SER A 31 -14.56 -5.59 52.59
C SER A 31 -13.55 -6.42 51.79
N GLU A 32 -13.01 -7.48 52.40
CA GLU A 32 -12.04 -8.36 51.74
C GLU A 32 -12.60 -8.96 50.44
N SER A 33 -13.86 -9.38 50.44
CA SER A 33 -14.55 -9.90 49.26
C SER A 33 -14.73 -8.85 48.17
N HIS A 34 -15.10 -7.62 48.54
CA HIS A 34 -15.19 -6.49 47.61
C HIS A 34 -13.84 -6.21 46.94
N ASN A 35 -12.78 -6.13 47.75
CA ASN A 35 -11.44 -5.83 47.24
C ASN A 35 -10.95 -6.95 46.31
N LYS A 36 -11.17 -8.22 46.66
CA LYS A 36 -10.81 -9.37 45.81
C LYS A 36 -11.57 -9.35 44.48
N MET A 37 -12.87 -9.11 44.47
CA MET A 37 -13.66 -9.01 43.24
C MET A 37 -13.23 -7.84 42.36
N SER A 38 -13.01 -6.68 42.97
CA SER A 38 -12.53 -5.49 42.28
C SER A 38 -11.13 -5.71 41.67
N SER A 39 -10.21 -6.31 42.43
CA SER A 39 -8.88 -6.68 41.93
C SER A 39 -8.95 -7.68 40.79
N TRP A 40 -9.86 -8.64 40.83
CA TRP A 40 -10.05 -9.60 39.75
C TRP A 40 -10.59 -8.94 38.47
N LEU A 41 -11.57 -8.03 38.59
CA LEU A 41 -12.05 -7.23 37.45
C LEU A 41 -10.94 -6.35 36.87
N LYS A 42 -10.13 -5.74 37.74
CA LYS A 42 -8.98 -4.94 37.31
C LYS A 42 -7.97 -5.79 36.54
N LEU A 43 -7.67 -7.00 37.01
CA LEU A 43 -6.79 -7.94 36.31
C LEU A 43 -7.35 -8.33 34.93
N LEU A 44 -8.67 -8.47 34.78
CA LEU A 44 -9.30 -8.73 33.49
C LEU A 44 -9.18 -7.53 32.55
N ASP A 45 -9.43 -6.33 33.05
CA ASP A 45 -9.31 -5.11 32.26
C ASP A 45 -7.85 -4.85 31.87
N ASP A 46 -6.89 -5.08 32.76
CA ASP A 46 -5.45 -5.02 32.47
C ASP A 46 -5.03 -6.06 31.41
N LYS A 47 -5.57 -7.29 31.47
CA LYS A 47 -5.34 -8.28 30.42
C LYS A 47 -5.91 -7.83 29.08
N ARG A 48 -7.11 -7.24 29.07
CA ARG A 48 -7.75 -6.73 27.84
C ARG A 48 -6.96 -5.57 27.25
N THR A 49 -6.49 -4.63 28.07
CA THR A 49 -5.69 -3.50 27.60
C THR A 49 -4.37 -3.95 27.01
N VAL A 50 -3.69 -4.92 27.62
CA VAL A 50 -2.46 -5.52 27.05
C VAL A 50 -2.75 -6.20 25.71
N VAL A 51 -3.80 -7.03 25.62
CA VAL A 51 -4.16 -7.69 24.36
C VAL A 51 -4.54 -6.67 23.28
N GLN A 52 -5.22 -5.59 23.64
CA GLN A 52 -5.54 -4.51 22.71
C GLN A 52 -4.30 -3.75 22.26
N ALA A 53 -3.37 -3.46 23.16
CA ALA A 53 -2.10 -2.79 22.85
C ALA A 53 -1.27 -3.63 21.87
N VAL A 54 -1.12 -4.93 22.14
CA VAL A 54 -0.41 -5.85 21.23
C VAL A 54 -1.09 -5.89 19.86
N ARG A 55 -2.42 -5.98 19.80
CA ARG A 55 -3.15 -5.94 18.52
C ARG A 55 -2.97 -4.62 17.78
N ALA A 56 -2.88 -3.50 18.49
CA ALA A 56 -2.65 -2.19 17.89
C ALA A 56 -1.24 -2.11 17.30
N GLU A 57 -0.23 -2.55 18.05
CA GLU A 57 1.17 -2.62 17.60
C GLU A 57 1.32 -3.51 16.38
N THR A 58 0.73 -4.72 16.37
CA THR A 58 0.77 -5.60 15.19
C THR A 58 0.12 -4.94 13.96
N ARG A 59 -1.00 -4.23 14.12
CA ARG A 59 -1.63 -3.49 13.02
C ARG A 59 -0.76 -2.35 12.50
N GLU A 60 -0.06 -1.67 13.39
CA GLU A 60 0.86 -0.60 13.02
C GLU A 60 2.05 -1.16 12.23
N GLU A 61 2.65 -2.27 12.70
CA GLU A 61 3.71 -2.99 11.99
C GLU A 61 3.27 -3.46 10.60
N GLU A 62 2.07 -4.05 10.49
CA GLU A 62 1.49 -4.45 9.21
C GLU A 62 1.30 -3.24 8.28
N THR A 63 0.79 -2.13 8.81
CA THR A 63 0.57 -0.89 8.03
C THR A 63 1.88 -0.31 7.53
N LEU A 64 2.92 -0.30 8.38
CA LEU A 64 4.27 0.13 7.99
C LEU A 64 4.87 -0.78 6.93
N SER A 65 4.68 -2.10 7.06
CA SER A 65 5.12 -3.09 6.06
C SER A 65 4.44 -2.87 4.71
N ILE A 66 3.12 -2.66 4.69
CA ILE A 66 2.36 -2.33 3.48
C ILE A 66 2.87 -1.03 2.85
N SER A 67 3.07 0.01 3.67
CA SER A 67 3.55 1.31 3.20
C SER A 67 4.93 1.22 2.55
N ARG A 68 5.85 0.44 3.15
CA ARG A 68 7.17 0.17 2.58
C ARG A 68 7.09 -0.58 1.25
N LYS A 69 6.26 -1.62 1.16
CA LYS A 69 6.06 -2.36 -0.09
C LYS A 69 5.44 -1.48 -1.18
N ALA A 70 4.49 -0.63 -0.83
CA ALA A 70 3.87 0.31 -1.76
C ALA A 70 4.87 1.35 -2.26
N LEU A 71 5.75 1.86 -1.38
CA LEU A 71 6.82 2.78 -1.78
C LEU A 71 7.78 2.10 -2.76
N GLN A 72 8.25 0.89 -2.45
CA GLN A 72 9.14 0.15 -3.32
C GLN A 72 8.50 -0.11 -4.70
N ALA A 73 7.23 -0.53 -4.74
CA ALA A 73 6.50 -0.74 -5.99
C ALA A 73 6.36 0.57 -6.80
N SER A 74 6.16 1.71 -6.12
CA SER A 74 6.10 3.03 -6.76
C SER A 74 7.45 3.44 -7.34
N GLU A 75 8.55 3.19 -6.63
CA GLU A 75 9.91 3.44 -7.13
C GLU A 75 10.25 2.58 -8.35
N GLU A 76 9.91 1.30 -8.30
CA GLU A 76 10.09 0.37 -9.44
C GLU A 76 9.26 0.83 -10.65
N ALA A 77 7.99 1.19 -10.44
CA ALA A 77 7.12 1.72 -11.50
C ALA A 77 7.68 3.02 -12.11
N ASN A 78 8.19 3.94 -11.28
CA ASN A 78 8.81 5.17 -11.75
C ASN A 78 10.09 4.91 -12.55
N SER A 79 10.91 3.94 -12.12
CA SER A 79 12.10 3.52 -12.85
C SER A 79 11.74 2.98 -14.24
N ILE A 80 10.75 2.09 -14.33
CA ILE A 80 10.24 1.55 -15.59
C ILE A 80 9.69 2.68 -16.48
N ALA A 81 8.87 3.57 -15.92
CA ALA A 81 8.30 4.70 -16.67
C ALA A 81 9.37 5.65 -17.20
N SER A 82 10.43 5.90 -16.42
CA SER A 82 11.58 6.71 -16.84
C SER A 82 12.31 6.06 -18.02
N LYS A 83 12.59 4.75 -17.93
CA LYS A 83 13.22 3.99 -19.02
C LYS A 83 12.36 3.99 -20.29
N ALA A 84 11.07 3.73 -20.16
CA ALA A 84 10.13 3.76 -21.28
C ALA A 84 10.07 5.15 -21.95
N ARG A 85 10.09 6.23 -21.16
CA ARG A 85 10.15 7.60 -21.70
C ARG A 85 11.44 7.86 -22.46
N PHE A 86 12.57 7.34 -21.99
CA PHE A 86 13.85 7.48 -22.67
C PHE A 86 13.84 6.75 -24.01
N GLU A 87 13.39 5.49 -24.04
CA GLU A 87 13.27 4.69 -25.26
C GLU A 87 12.31 5.33 -26.27
N ALA A 88 11.15 5.82 -25.80
CA ALA A 88 10.19 6.53 -26.64
C ALA A 88 10.78 7.80 -27.26
N ARG A 89 11.59 8.55 -26.51
CA ARG A 89 12.30 9.73 -27.04
C ARG A 89 13.29 9.35 -28.13
N GLN A 90 14.08 8.29 -27.93
CA GLN A 90 15.01 7.82 -28.96
C GLN A 90 14.29 7.36 -30.21
N ALA A 91 13.23 6.57 -30.07
CA ALA A 91 12.40 6.13 -31.19
C ALA A 91 11.82 7.32 -31.97
N ASN A 92 11.34 8.35 -31.26
CA ASN A 92 10.81 9.55 -31.90
C ASN A 92 11.88 10.33 -32.68
N ILE A 93 13.09 10.47 -32.13
CA ILE A 93 14.22 11.10 -32.84
C ILE A 93 14.54 10.33 -34.12
N ILE A 94 14.63 9.00 -34.06
CA ILE A 94 14.90 8.15 -35.22
C ILE A 94 13.79 8.31 -36.27
N ALA A 95 12.52 8.33 -35.84
CA ALA A 95 11.38 8.52 -36.74
C ALA A 95 11.43 9.88 -37.45
N ILE A 96 11.77 10.96 -36.73
CA ILE A 96 11.92 12.29 -37.33
C ILE A 96 13.02 12.28 -38.40
N ILE A 97 14.18 11.68 -38.11
CA ILE A 97 15.29 11.58 -39.07
C ILE A 97 14.84 10.78 -40.30
N ALA A 98 14.17 9.64 -40.11
CA ALA A 98 13.67 8.81 -41.20
C ALA A 98 12.67 9.55 -42.09
N MET A 99 11.76 10.34 -41.49
CA MET A 99 10.82 11.18 -42.25
C MET A 99 11.54 12.22 -43.10
N ILE A 100 12.55 12.90 -42.55
CA ILE A 100 13.34 13.90 -43.30
C ILE A 100 14.05 13.24 -44.48
N LEU A 101 14.75 12.12 -44.25
CA LEU A 101 15.48 11.41 -45.30
C LEU A 101 14.53 10.89 -46.39
N SER A 102 13.38 10.32 -46.00
CA SER A 102 12.35 9.88 -46.95
C SER A 102 11.85 11.05 -47.80
N GLY A 103 11.66 12.23 -47.21
CA GLY A 103 11.27 13.44 -47.94
C GLY A 103 12.32 13.86 -48.98
N ILE A 104 13.60 13.87 -48.59
CA ILE A 104 14.71 14.21 -49.51
C ILE A 104 14.76 13.22 -50.69
N ILE A 105 14.68 11.92 -50.41
CA ILE A 105 14.70 10.87 -51.44
C ILE A 105 13.52 11.03 -52.40
N ALA A 106 12.32 11.30 -51.88
CA ALA A 106 11.13 11.52 -52.70
C ALA A 106 11.27 12.74 -53.62
N ILE A 107 11.85 13.84 -53.13
CA ILE A 107 12.10 15.05 -53.94
C ILE A 107 13.09 14.73 -55.07
N ILE A 108 14.24 14.12 -54.75
CA ILE A 108 15.25 13.75 -55.76
C ILE A 108 14.64 12.83 -56.84
N ALA A 109 13.93 11.78 -56.42
CA ALA A 109 13.30 10.84 -57.36
C ALA A 109 12.25 11.51 -58.26
N THR A 110 11.58 12.56 -57.79
CA THR A 110 10.61 13.32 -58.59
C THR A 110 11.33 14.26 -59.56
N SER A 111 12.40 14.93 -59.12
CA SER A 111 13.23 15.79 -59.95
C SER A 111 13.88 15.03 -61.11
N ASP A 112 14.44 13.84 -60.86
CA ASP A 112 15.05 13.00 -61.88
C ASP A 112 14.02 12.59 -62.96
N LYS A 113 12.81 12.21 -62.54
CA LYS A 113 11.70 11.90 -63.47
C LYS A 113 11.29 13.11 -64.31
N LEU A 114 11.26 14.30 -63.72
CA LEU A 114 10.90 15.53 -64.43
C LEU A 114 11.98 15.92 -65.45
N ILE A 115 13.26 15.79 -65.11
CA ILE A 115 14.37 16.05 -66.03
C ILE A 115 14.31 15.07 -67.22
N LEU A 116 14.15 13.78 -66.96
CA LEU A 116 14.00 12.76 -68.02
C LEU A 116 12.78 13.03 -68.92
N PHE A 117 11.67 13.49 -68.35
CA PHE A 117 10.48 13.87 -69.11
C PHE A 117 10.73 15.08 -70.02
N LEU A 118 11.41 16.12 -69.51
CA LEU A 118 11.76 17.31 -70.31
C LEU A 118 12.77 17.01 -71.42
N GLN A 119 13.72 16.10 -71.19
CA GLN A 119 14.64 15.61 -72.23
C GLN A 119 13.87 14.84 -73.32
N GLY A 120 12.92 13.98 -72.95
CA GLY A 120 12.06 13.28 -73.91
C GLY A 120 11.21 14.21 -74.79
N LEU A 121 10.87 15.39 -74.29
CA LEU A 121 10.18 16.45 -75.05
C LEU A 121 11.13 17.33 -75.88
N GLY A 122 12.45 17.13 -75.80
CA GLY A 122 13.45 17.93 -76.51
C GLY A 122 13.61 19.37 -75.98
N ILE A 123 13.06 19.68 -74.80
CA ILE A 123 13.09 21.02 -74.21
C ILE A 123 14.46 21.31 -73.59
N VAL A 124 15.13 20.28 -73.07
CA VAL A 124 16.46 20.39 -72.46
C VAL A 124 17.41 19.40 -73.16
N SER A 125 18.53 19.91 -73.67
CA SER A 125 19.62 19.12 -74.25
C SER A 125 20.86 19.29 -73.36
N LEU A 126 21.55 18.19 -73.06
CA LEU A 126 22.69 18.15 -72.12
C LEU A 126 23.86 19.03 -72.58
#